data_AF-A0A9Q5SMZ4-F1
#
_entry.id   AF-A0A9Q5SMZ4-F1
#
_cell.length_a   1.000
_cell.length_b   1.000
_cell.length_c   1.000
_cell.angle_alpha   90.00
_cell.angle_beta   90.00
_cell.angle_gamma   90.00
#
_symmetry.space_group_name_H-M   'P 1'
#
loop_
_entity.id
_entity.type
_entity.pdbx_description
1 polymer ?
#
loop_
_entity_poly.entity_id
_entity_poly.type
_entity_poly.pdbx_seq_one_letter_code
_entity_poly.pdbx_strand_id
1 'polypeptide(L)'
;MDITQSMARIVVNGIDLPFTSVRTTAWINGPANDLFVTTRKRVNELYRFMWSRVPVMLTMYFLQGADVMRFARVAGVDESITGEYIYHFIW
;
A
#
# COMPACT_ATOMS: atom_id res chain seq x y z
N MET A 1 9.40 9.48 0.75
CA MET A 1 9.09 9.86 2.14
C MET A 1 8.61 8.64 2.91
N ASP A 2 9.19 8.36 4.07
CA ASP A 2 8.69 7.34 4.99
C ASP A 2 7.54 7.93 5.82
N ILE A 3 6.40 7.26 5.82
CA ILE A 3 5.19 7.67 6.53
C ILE A 3 4.70 6.60 7.51
N THR A 4 5.51 5.58 7.79
CA THR A 4 5.14 4.40 8.58
C THR A 4 4.50 4.78 9.92
N GLN A 5 5.12 5.73 10.64
CA GLN A 5 4.66 6.18 11.96
C GLN A 5 3.36 7.00 11.93
N SER A 6 2.89 7.40 10.75
CA SER A 6 1.60 8.09 10.58
C SER A 6 0.46 7.14 10.24
N MET A 7 0.77 5.91 9.83
CA MET A 7 -0.20 4.94 9.34
C MET A 7 -0.74 4.08 10.49
N ALA A 8 -2.05 3.96 10.57
CA ALA A 8 -2.73 3.06 11.49
C ALA A 8 -3.07 1.72 10.81
N ARG A 9 -3.57 1.78 9.57
CA ARG A 9 -4.08 0.61 8.85
C ARG A 9 -4.10 0.85 7.34
N ILE A 10 -3.88 -0.20 6.56
CA ILE A 10 -4.05 -0.19 5.11
C ILE A 10 -5.00 -1.31 4.72
N VAL A 11 -6.01 -0.98 3.92
CA VAL A 11 -7.01 -1.93 3.42
C VAL A 11 -7.08 -1.84 1.91
N VAL A 12 -7.05 -3.00 1.23
CA VAL A 12 -7.12 -3.11 -0.23
C VAL A 12 -8.30 -3.99 -0.61
N ASN A 13 -9.31 -3.42 -1.27
CA ASN A 13 -10.57 -4.13 -1.59
C ASN A 13 -11.19 -4.84 -0.38
N GLY A 14 -11.14 -4.21 0.80
CA GLY A 14 -11.65 -4.81 2.05
C GLY A 14 -10.70 -5.79 2.73
N ILE A 15 -9.54 -6.11 2.13
CA ILE A 15 -8.52 -7.00 2.69
C ILE A 15 -7.49 -6.16 3.46
N ASP A 16 -7.25 -6.52 4.72
CA ASP A 16 -6.18 -5.92 5.51
C ASP A 16 -4.79 -6.26 4.95
N LEU A 17 -4.01 -5.22 4.69
CA LEU A 17 -2.60 -5.32 4.32
C LEU A 17 -1.75 -4.91 5.53
N PRO A 18 -1.27 -5.86 6.36
CA PRO A 18 -0.35 -5.54 7.43
C PRO A 18 0.94 -5.00 6.83
N PHE A 19 1.64 -4.10 7.54
CA PHE A 19 2.86 -3.48 7.04
C PHE A 19 3.93 -3.37 8.12
N THR A 20 5.18 -3.41 7.69
CA THR A 20 6.37 -3.06 8.49
C THR A 20 6.93 -1.71 8.09
N SER A 21 6.70 -1.26 6.85
CA SER A 21 7.06 0.08 6.38
C SER A 21 6.06 0.57 5.33
N VAL A 22 5.82 1.88 5.32
CA VAL A 22 4.99 2.56 4.32
C VAL A 22 5.72 3.79 3.82
N ARG A 23 5.86 3.91 2.50
CA ARG A 23 6.55 5.03 1.85
C ARG A 23 5.75 5.56 0.67
N THR A 24 5.91 6.84 0.35
CA THR A 24 5.38 7.49 -0.86
C THR A 24 6.48 8.31 -1.53
N THR A 25 6.45 8.53 -2.83
CA THR A 25 7.37 9.45 -3.50
C THR A 25 7.13 10.91 -3.13
N ALA A 26 5.87 11.31 -2.91
CA ALA A 26 5.50 12.70 -2.65
C ALA A 26 4.34 12.83 -1.65
N TRP A 27 4.40 13.91 -0.86
CA TRP A 27 3.38 14.28 0.13
C TRP A 27 2.83 15.67 -0.15
N ILE A 28 1.57 15.74 -0.60
CA ILE A 28 0.86 16.98 -0.88
C ILE A 28 -0.51 16.86 -0.19
N ASN A 29 -0.54 17.18 1.11
CA ASN A 29 -1.69 16.95 2.01
C ASN A 29 -2.12 15.47 2.10
N GLY A 30 -1.17 14.55 1.89
CA GLY A 30 -1.37 13.10 1.80
C GLY A 30 -0.47 12.50 0.71
N PRO A 31 -0.42 11.16 0.58
CA PRO A 31 0.28 10.51 -0.53
C PRO A 31 -0.27 11.00 -1.87
N ALA A 32 0.62 11.53 -2.73
CA ALA A 32 0.21 12.20 -3.95
C ALA A 32 0.10 11.28 -5.17
N ASN A 33 1.04 10.34 -5.33
CA ASN A 33 1.19 9.55 -6.57
C ASN A 33 1.15 8.04 -6.33
N ASP A 34 1.78 7.58 -5.25
CA ASP A 34 2.03 6.17 -5.01
C ASP A 34 2.08 5.82 -3.53
N LEU A 35 2.09 4.52 -3.28
CA LEU A 35 2.33 3.93 -1.98
C LEU A 35 3.16 2.66 -2.14
N PHE A 36 4.29 2.61 -1.45
CA PHE A 36 5.09 1.40 -1.26
C PHE A 36 4.79 0.85 0.13
N VAL A 37 4.32 -0.40 0.19
CA VAL A 37 3.95 -1.07 1.43
C VAL A 37 4.81 -2.32 1.59
N THR A 38 5.73 -2.28 2.55
CA THR A 38 6.54 -3.44 2.92
C THR A 38 5.84 -4.25 3.99
N THR A 39 5.87 -5.58 3.88
CA THR A 39 5.25 -6.48 4.85
C THR A 39 5.94 -7.83 4.92
N ARG A 40 5.83 -8.50 6.07
CA ARG A 40 6.30 -9.89 6.25
C ARG A 40 5.27 -10.94 5.82
N LYS A 41 4.06 -10.52 5.47
CA LYS A 41 2.98 -11.43 5.10
C LYS A 41 2.65 -11.30 3.62
N ARG A 42 2.75 -12.42 2.90
CA ARG A 42 2.26 -12.51 1.53
C ARG A 42 0.73 -12.40 1.51
N VAL A 43 0.19 -11.58 0.61
CA VAL A 43 -1.25 -11.44 0.35
C VAL A 43 -1.50 -11.84 -1.10
N ASN A 44 -1.94 -13.08 -1.30
CA ASN A 44 -2.02 -13.70 -2.63
C ASN A 44 -3.00 -12.97 -3.57
N GLU A 45 -4.03 -12.35 -3.04
CA GLU A 45 -5.01 -11.56 -3.79
C GLU A 45 -4.35 -10.36 -4.49
N LEU A 46 -3.37 -9.72 -3.86
CA LEU A 46 -2.65 -8.58 -4.46
C LEU A 46 -1.82 -8.99 -5.67
N TYR A 47 -1.26 -10.20 -5.68
CA TYR A 47 -0.60 -10.76 -6.87
C TYR A 47 -1.59 -10.94 -8.03
N ARG A 48 -2.80 -11.43 -7.75
CA ARG A 48 -3.86 -11.56 -8.77
C ARG A 48 -4.27 -10.20 -9.32
N PHE A 49 -4.41 -9.20 -8.45
CA PHE A 49 -4.74 -7.85 -8.88
C PHE A 49 -3.66 -7.22 -9.75
N MET A 50 -2.38 -7.40 -9.40
CA MET A 50 -1.24 -6.98 -10.23
C MET A 50 -1.34 -7.55 -11.66
N TRP A 51 -1.54 -8.87 -11.79
CA TRP A 51 -1.66 -9.51 -13.09
C TRP A 51 -2.90 -9.06 -13.87
N SER A 52 -4.03 -8.90 -13.19
CA SER A 52 -5.29 -8.47 -13.81
C SER A 52 -5.28 -7.00 -14.26
N ARG A 53 -4.41 -6.17 -13.66
CA ARG A 53 -4.35 -4.70 -13.83
C ARG A 53 -5.66 -3.98 -13.51
N VAL A 54 -6.60 -4.65 -12.85
CA VAL A 54 -7.87 -4.06 -12.42
C VAL A 54 -7.59 -3.09 -11.27
N PRO A 55 -8.20 -1.88 -11.27
CA PRO A 55 -8.11 -0.96 -10.14
C PRO A 55 -8.64 -1.60 -8.85
N VAL A 56 -7.92 -1.39 -7.76
CA VAL A 56 -8.31 -1.77 -6.41
C VAL A 56 -8.63 -0.53 -5.60
N MET A 57 -9.59 -0.63 -4.70
CA MET A 57 -9.87 0.39 -3.70
C MET A 57 -8.83 0.27 -2.58
N LEU A 58 -7.93 1.25 -2.51
CA LEU A 58 -6.95 1.40 -1.44
C LEU A 58 -7.48 2.40 -0.41
N THR A 59 -7.59 1.97 0.84
CA THR A 59 -7.95 2.82 1.97
C THR A 59 -6.79 2.89 2.95
N MET A 60 -6.37 4.11 3.25
CA MET A 60 -5.27 4.44 4.15
C MET A 60 -5.87 5.13 5.38
N TYR A 61 -5.74 4.49 6.53
CA TYR A 61 -6.15 5.05 7.80
C TYR A 61 -4.94 5.62 8.51
N PHE A 62 -4.97 6.89 8.87
CA PHE A 62 -3.88 7.55 9.58
C PHE A 62 -4.18 7.60 11.08
N LEU A 63 -3.13 7.52 11.91
CA LEU A 63 -3.27 7.57 13.38
C LEU A 63 -3.91 8.88 13.87
N GLN A 64 -3.80 9.96 13.10
CA GLN A 64 -4.40 11.26 13.41
C GLN A 64 -5.90 11.33 13.04
N GLY A 65 -6.50 10.23 12.58
CA GLY A 65 -7.93 10.13 12.27
C GLY A 65 -8.35 10.66 10.90
N ALA A 66 -7.41 11.12 10.07
CA ALA A 66 -7.66 11.37 8.66
C ALA A 66 -7.61 10.06 7.89
N ASP A 67 -8.53 9.86 6.95
CA ASP A 67 -8.54 8.68 6.07
C ASP A 67 -8.44 9.14 4.61
N VAL A 68 -7.72 8.36 3.79
CA VAL A 68 -7.61 8.60 2.36
C VAL A 68 -8.04 7.37 1.60
N MET A 69 -8.94 7.56 0.64
CA MET A 69 -9.38 6.52 -0.30
C MET A 69 -8.91 6.86 -1.71
N ARG A 70 -8.35 5.87 -2.41
CA ARG A 70 -7.90 5.97 -3.80
C ARG A 70 -8.27 4.72 -4.57
N PHE A 71 -8.58 4.86 -5.86
CA PHE A 71 -8.48 3.76 -6.80
C PHE A 71 -7.04 3.67 -7.28
N ALA A 72 -6.39 2.55 -7.03
CA ALA A 72 -4.99 2.34 -7.36
C ALA A 72 -4.81 1.06 -8.19
N ARG A 73 -3.69 0.94 -8.90
CA ARG A 73 -3.22 -0.31 -9.50
C ARG A 73 -2.09 -0.86 -8.67
N VAL A 74 -2.05 -2.19 -8.50
CA VAL A 74 -0.85 -2.86 -7.97
C VAL A 74 0.16 -2.92 -9.11
N ALA A 75 1.12 -2.01 -9.11
CA ALA A 75 2.12 -1.84 -10.17
C ALA A 75 3.24 -2.90 -10.10
N GLY A 76 3.52 -3.40 -8.90
CA GLY A 76 4.55 -4.40 -8.67
C GLY A 76 4.43 -5.03 -7.29
N VAL A 77 4.96 -6.25 -7.19
CA VAL A 77 5.20 -6.93 -5.92
C VAL A 77 6.62 -7.49 -5.95
N ASP A 78 7.50 -6.88 -5.17
CA ASP A 78 8.88 -7.32 -5.02
C ASP A 78 9.05 -8.14 -3.74
N GLU A 79 10.07 -8.99 -3.70
CA GLU A 79 10.49 -9.71 -2.50
C GLU A 79 11.90 -9.24 -2.12
N SER A 80 12.07 -8.79 -0.89
CA SER A 80 13.36 -8.40 -0.35
C SER A 80 14.21 -9.63 -0.04
N ILE A 81 15.53 -9.43 0.05
CA ILE A 81 16.48 -10.47 0.45
C ILE A 81 16.15 -11.03 1.86
N THR A 82 15.47 -10.23 2.69
CA THR A 82 15.03 -10.61 4.04
C THR A 82 13.70 -11.36 4.09
N GLY A 83 13.08 -11.63 2.94
CA GLY A 83 11.78 -12.31 2.82
C GLY A 83 10.57 -11.41 3.09
N GLU A 84 10.73 -10.09 2.98
CA GLU A 84 9.61 -9.14 3.03
C GLU A 84 9.06 -8.87 1.63
N TYR A 85 7.75 -8.70 1.54
CA TYR A 85 7.06 -8.35 0.31
C TYR A 85 6.85 -6.84 0.24
N ILE A 86 7.13 -6.24 -0.91
CA ILE A 86 6.95 -4.81 -1.18
C ILE A 86 5.87 -4.67 -2.24
N TYR A 87 4.71 -4.17 -1.85
CA TYR A 87 3.63 -3.85 -2.78
C TYR A 87 3.74 -2.39 -3.22
N HIS A 88 3.74 -2.15 -4.52
CA HIS A 88 3.72 -0.80 -5.09
C HIS A 88 2.35 -0.49 -5.67
N PHE A 89 1.69 0.52 -5.12
CA PHE A 89 0.42 1.05 -5.59
C PHE A 89 0.64 2.37 -6.31
N ILE A 90 0.00 2.56 -7.47
CA ILE A 90 0.01 3.82 -8.23
C ILE A 90 -1.43 4.22 -8.56
N TRP A 91 -1.72 5.52 -8.61
CA TRP A 91 -3.03 6.05 -9.03
C TRP A 91 -2.89 7.24 -9.98
#